data_AF-A0A378SJ77-F1
#
_entry.id   AF-A0A378SJ77-F1
#
_cell.length_a   1.000
_cell.length_b   1.000
_cell.length_c   1.000
_cell.angle_alpha   90.00
_cell.angle_beta   90.00
_cell.angle_gamma   90.00
#
_symmetry.space_group_name_H-M   'P 1'
#
loop_
_entity.id
_entity.type
_entity.pdbx_description
1 polymer ?
#
loop_
_entity_poly.entity_id
_entity_poly.type
_entity_poly.pdbx_seq_one_letter_code
_entity_poly.pdbx_strand_id
1 'polypeptide(L)' 'MGDNHYRRYLDHHARTHADQVPMTEREYWRRRHAQADAEPGARCC' A
#
# COMPACT_ATOMS: atom_id res chain seq x y z
N MET A 1 -9.08 -15.26 -5.03
CA MET A 1 -9.89 -14.11 -5.50
C MET A 1 -10.25 -13.24 -4.30
N GLY A 2 -9.30 -12.52 -3.72
CA GLY A 2 -9.56 -11.82 -2.47
C GLY A 2 -8.36 -11.06 -1.97
N ASP A 3 -7.91 -10.07 -2.74
CA ASP A 3 -6.93 -9.11 -2.25
C ASP A 3 -7.62 -8.16 -1.26
N ASN A 4 -7.84 -8.65 -0.04
CA ASN A 4 -8.20 -7.83 1.13
C ASN A 4 -7.07 -6.88 1.56
N HIS A 5 -6.06 -6.68 0.71
CA HIS A 5 -4.93 -5.81 0.93
C HIS A 5 -5.38 -4.37 1.15
N TYR A 6 -6.32 -3.88 0.33
CA TYR A 6 -6.85 -2.53 0.49
C TYR A 6 -7.67 -2.40 1.79
N ARG A 7 -8.46 -3.42 2.12
CA ARG A 7 -9.28 -3.44 3.34
C ARG A 7 -8.43 -3.49 4.62
N ARG A 8 -7.32 -4.24 4.61
CA ARG A 8 -6.29 -4.23 5.66
C ARG A 8 -5.58 -2.89 5.75
N TYR A 9 -5.28 -2.28 4.62
CA TYR A 9 -4.70 -0.94 4.59
C TYR A 9 -5.64 0.08 5.23
N LEU A 10 -6.94 0.03 4.96
CA LEU A 10 -7.92 0.92 5.58
C LEU A 10 -8.01 0.74 7.10
N ASP A 11 -8.05 -0.50 7.60
CA ASP A 11 -8.05 -0.75 9.06
C ASP A 11 -6.77 -0.24 9.72
N HIS A 12 -5.60 -0.49 9.11
CA HIS A 12 -4.33 0.02 9.61
C HIS A 12 -4.23 1.55 9.54
N HIS A 13 -4.70 2.14 8.46
CA HIS A 13 -4.72 3.58 8.24
C HIS A 13 -5.66 4.27 9.24
N ALA A 14 -6.84 3.71 9.49
CA ALA A 14 -7.78 4.25 10.47
C ALA A 14 -7.19 4.24 11.89
N ARG A 15 -6.37 3.23 12.23
CA ARG A 15 -5.69 3.15 13.54
C ARG A 15 -4.49 4.08 13.67
N THR A 16 -3.70 4.21 12.61
CA THR A 16 -2.40 4.90 12.65
C THR A 16 -2.50 6.36 12.22
N HIS A 17 -3.45 6.65 11.33
CA HIS A 17 -3.63 7.93 10.64
C HIS A 17 -5.12 8.29 10.57
N ALA A 18 -5.79 8.32 11.72
CA ALA A 18 -7.20 8.70 11.82
C ALA A 18 -7.49 10.12 11.31
N ASP A 19 -6.51 11.02 11.35
CA ASP A 19 -6.64 12.44 10.97
C ASP A 19 -6.39 12.69 9.47
N GLN A 20 -5.93 11.69 8.72
CA GLN A 20 -5.64 11.81 7.30
C GLN A 20 -6.65 11.01 6.47
N VAL A 21 -6.88 11.47 5.23
CA VAL A 21 -7.74 10.75 4.30
C VAL A 21 -6.98 9.53 3.76
N PRO A 22 -7.53 8.31 3.86
CA PRO A 22 -6.88 7.14 3.28
C PRO A 22 -6.73 7.30 1.77
N MET A 23 -5.54 6.99 1.27
CA MET A 23 -5.29 6.86 -0.18
C MET A 23 -6.34 5.99 -0.85
N THR A 24 -6.77 6.37 -2.06
CA THR A 24 -7.68 5.56 -2.86
C THR A 24 -7.03 4.23 -3.24
N GLU A 25 -7.84 3.23 -3.60
CA GLU A 25 -7.35 1.91 -4.00
C GLU A 25 -6.33 1.98 -5.14
N ARG A 26 -6.54 2.90 -6.09
CA ARG A 26 -5.64 3.12 -7.23
C ARG A 26 -4.32 3.75 -6.80
N GLU A 27 -4.33 4.68 -5.85
CA GLU A 27 -3.10 5.26 -5.27
C GLU A 27 -2.33 4.25 -4.42
N TYR A 28 -3.04 3.43 -3.64
CA TYR A 28 -2.44 2.35 -2.86
C TYR A 28 -1.67 1.38 -3.78
N TRP A 29 -2.31 0.91 -4.85
CA TRP A 29 -1.65 0.05 -5.82
C TRP A 29 -0.52 0.76 -6.56
N ARG A 30 -0.70 2.01 -6.99
CA ARG A 30 0.37 2.78 -7.62
C ARG A 30 1.60 2.89 -6.72
N ARG A 31 1.41 3.21 -5.44
CA ARG A 31 2.51 3.34 -4.47
C ARG A 31 3.17 2.00 -4.20
N ARG A 32 2.40 0.93 -4.08
CA ARG A 32 2.91 -0.45 -3.92
C ARG A 32 3.70 -0.91 -5.15
N HIS A 33 3.22 -0.64 -6.35
CA HIS A 33 3.94 -0.94 -7.60
C HIS A 33 5.19 -0.07 -7.74
N ALA A 34 5.11 1.22 -7.40
CA ALA A 34 6.27 2.11 -7.38
C ALA A 34 7.31 1.66 -6.35
N GLN A 35 6.89 1.12 -5.19
CA GLN A 35 7.80 0.53 -4.22
C GLN A 35 8.43 -0.75 -4.77
N ALA A 36 7.62 -1.65 -5.36
CA ALA A 36 8.12 -2.87 -5.99
C ALA A 36 9.08 -2.60 -7.17
N ASP A 37 8.86 -1.51 -7.90
CA ASP A 37 9.70 -1.03 -9.00
C ASP A 37 10.95 -0.30 -8.50
N ALA A 38 10.84 0.49 -7.43
CA ALA A 38 11.94 1.23 -6.79
C ALA A 38 12.79 0.35 -5.86
N GLU A 39 12.31 -0.84 -5.51
CA GLU A 39 13.05 -1.90 -4.81
C GLU A 39 13.42 -3.06 -5.76
N PRO A 40 14.12 -2.83 -6.89
CA PRO A 40 14.71 -3.94 -7.65
C PRO A 40 15.87 -4.59 -6.87
N GLY A 41 16.25 -4.03 -5.71
CA GLY A 41 17.37 -4.40 -4.86
C GLY A 41 17.25 -5.73 -4.11
N ALA A 42 16.13 -6.45 -4.17
CA ALA A 42 16.14 -7.89 -3.83
C ALA A 42 16.90 -8.73 -4.87
N ARG A 43 17.35 -8.12 -5.99
CA ARG A 43 18.18 -8.76 -7.02
C ARG A 43 19.63 -8.28 -7.02
N CYS A 44 20.16 -7.80 -5.91
CA CYS A 44 21.60 -7.62 -5.80
C CYS A 44 22.15 -8.44 -4.62
N CYS A 45 22.91 -9.47 -5.00
CA CYS A 45 23.79 -10.33 -4.21
C CYS A 45 23.16 -11.60 -3.63
#